data_AF-A0A6J6FAQ0-F1
#
_entry.id   AF-A0A6J6FAQ0-F1
#
_cell.length_a   1.000
_cell.length_b   1.000
_cell.length_c   1.000
_cell.angle_alpha   90.00
_cell.angle_beta   90.00
_cell.angle_gamma   90.00
#
_symmetry.space_group_name_H-M   'P 1'
#
loop_
_entity.id
_entity.type
_entity.pdbx_description
1 polymer ?
#
loop_
_entity_poly.entity_id
_entity_poly.type
_entity_poly.pdbx_seq_one_letter_code
_entity_poly.pdbx_strand_id
1 'polypeptide(L)'
;MFALLRRHFPFWTANVLQAIVFLSFLWELGYRSWGPLLTLPFALIQGWIFEKSRSVYYIVTVHLLFDVVVFLVLVYAHHPTWLPIFFVAPPGP
;
A
#
# COMPACT_ATOMS: atom_id res chain seq x y z
N MET A 1 -10.72 -9.32 -5.23
CA MET A 1 -10.62 -10.16 -4.01
C MET A 1 -11.54 -9.69 -2.88
N PHE A 2 -11.49 -8.41 -2.48
CA PHE A 2 -12.32 -7.84 -1.40
C PHE A 2 -13.84 -8.10 -1.57
N ALA A 3 -14.36 -7.96 -2.79
CA ALA A 3 -15.77 -8.25 -3.11
C ALA A 3 -16.18 -9.73 -2.91
N LEU A 4 -15.25 -10.68 -3.05
CA LEU A 4 -15.49 -12.11 -2.81
C LEU A 4 -15.41 -12.46 -1.32
N LEU A 5 -14.47 -11.84 -0.59
CA LEU A 5 -14.34 -12.03 0.87
C LEU A 5 -15.50 -11.40 1.66
N ARG A 6 -16.01 -10.23 1.23
CA ARG A 6 -17.20 -9.58 1.83
C ARG A 6 -18.46 -10.45 1.81
N ARG A 7 -18.50 -11.51 1.00
CA ARG A 7 -19.62 -12.46 0.93
C ARG A 7 -19.61 -13.52 2.05
N HIS A 8 -18.44 -13.75 2.65
CA HIS A 8 -18.23 -14.76 3.70
C HIS A 8 -17.77 -14.15 5.03
N PHE A 9 -17.22 -12.93 5.01
CA PHE A 9 -16.61 -12.28 6.16
C PHE A 9 -17.10 -10.84 6.34
N PRO A 10 -17.18 -10.36 7.59
CA PRO A 10 -17.49 -8.96 7.88
C PRO A 10 -16.40 -8.04 7.31
N PHE A 11 -16.79 -6.78 7.06
CA PHE A 11 -15.96 -5.76 6.41
C PHE A 11 -14.51 -5.72 6.91
N TRP A 12 -14.33 -5.65 8.23
CA TRP A 12 -13.02 -5.53 8.85
C TRP A 12 -12.13 -6.75 8.59
N THR A 13 -12.68 -7.96 8.65
CA THR A 13 -11.94 -9.18 8.35
C THR A 13 -11.55 -9.24 6.87
N ALA A 14 -12.46 -8.86 5.96
CA ALA A 14 -12.14 -8.78 4.54
C ALA A 14 -11.09 -7.71 4.22
N ASN A 15 -11.12 -6.57 4.93
CA ASN A 15 -10.17 -5.47 4.77
C ASN A 15 -8.78 -5.86 5.26
N VAL A 16 -8.69 -6.48 6.44
CA VAL A 16 -7.43 -6.97 7.01
C VAL A 16 -6.82 -8.07 6.13
N LEU A 17 -7.61 -9.04 5.69
CA LEU A 17 -7.10 -10.11 4.80
C LEU A 17 -6.61 -9.56 3.46
N GLN A 18 -7.33 -8.58 2.89
CA GLN A 18 -6.88 -7.89 1.68
C GLN A 18 -5.58 -7.12 1.93
N ALA A 19 -5.46 -6.42 3.06
CA ALA A 19 -4.25 -5.71 3.43
C ALA A 19 -3.06 -6.67 3.60
N ILE A 20 -3.25 -7.82 4.25
CA ILE A 20 -2.20 -8.85 4.43
C ILE A 20 -1.70 -9.36 3.08
N VAL A 21 -2.60 -9.73 2.17
CA VAL A 21 -2.21 -10.23 0.83
C VAL A 21 -1.44 -9.17 0.04
N PHE A 22 -1.88 -7.91 0.12
CA PHE A 22 -1.20 -6.79 -0.51
C PHE A 22 0.19 -6.54 0.09
N LEU A 23 0.30 -6.62 1.42
CA LEU A 23 1.55 -6.48 2.15
C LEU A 23 2.55 -7.58 1.79
N SER A 24 2.10 -8.82 1.64
CA SER A 24 2.96 -9.93 1.19
C SER A 24 3.46 -9.72 -0.23
N PHE A 25 2.64 -9.18 -1.13
CA PHE A 25 3.09 -8.86 -2.49
C PHE A 25 4.18 -7.79 -2.49
N LEU A 26 4.01 -6.72 -1.71
CA LEU A 26 5.01 -5.67 -1.55
C LEU A 26 6.30 -6.21 -0.92
N TRP A 27 6.17 -7.07 0.09
CA TRP A 27 7.31 -7.70 0.76
C TRP A 27 8.21 -8.45 -0.24
N GLU A 28 7.61 -9.20 -1.17
CA GLU A 28 8.34 -9.90 -2.24
C GLU A 28 8.98 -8.94 -3.25
N LEU A 29 8.36 -7.77 -3.49
CA LEU A 29 8.91 -6.72 -4.34
C LEU A 29 10.12 -5.98 -3.74
N GLY A 30 10.48 -6.24 -2.48
CA GLY A 30 11.60 -5.60 -1.81
C GLY A 30 11.20 -4.48 -0.85
N TYR A 31 9.90 -4.31 -0.55
CA TYR A 31 9.41 -3.52 0.58
C TYR A 31 9.70 -4.24 1.92
N ARG A 32 10.96 -4.55 2.17
CA ARG A 32 11.39 -5.08 3.46
C ARG A 32 11.60 -3.92 4.42
N SER A 33 11.40 -4.16 5.72
CA SER A 33 11.62 -3.19 6.81
C SER A 33 10.55 -2.09 6.97
N TRP A 34 10.69 -0.91 6.34
CA TRP A 34 9.88 0.29 6.67
C TRP A 34 8.65 0.40 5.75
N GLY A 35 8.75 -0.23 4.58
CA GLY A 35 7.70 -0.28 3.57
C GLY A 35 6.33 -0.79 4.06
N PRO A 36 6.28 -1.91 4.80
CA PRO A 36 5.03 -2.43 5.37
C PRO A 36 4.39 -1.47 6.38
N LEU A 37 5.21 -0.69 7.08
CA LEU A 37 4.74 0.28 8.08
C LEU A 37 3.94 1.42 7.45
N LEU A 38 4.31 1.84 6.23
CA LEU A 38 3.60 2.88 5.47
C LEU A 38 2.37 2.35 4.73
N THR A 39 2.43 1.10 4.26
CA THR A 39 1.43 0.51 3.36
C THR A 39 0.28 -0.17 4.09
N LEU A 40 0.51 -0.69 5.31
CA LEU A 40 -0.53 -1.24 6.17
C LEU A 40 -1.63 -0.22 6.56
N PRO A 41 -1.32 0.97 7.12
CA PRO A 41 -2.36 1.95 7.45
C PRO A 41 -3.08 2.44 6.19
N PHE A 42 -2.36 2.58 5.08
CA PHE A 42 -2.96 2.96 3.79
C PHE A 42 -3.98 1.93 3.30
N ALA A 43 -3.63 0.64 3.29
CA ALA A 43 -4.54 -0.42 2.87
C ALA A 43 -5.82 -0.47 3.73
N LEU A 44 -5.68 -0.30 5.05
CA LEU A 44 -6.81 -0.27 5.96
C LEU A 44 -7.72 0.95 5.74
N ILE A 45 -7.12 2.14 5.56
CA ILE A 45 -7.85 3.38 5.29
C ILE A 45 -8.52 3.33 3.92
N GLN A 46 -7.88 2.74 2.91
CA GLN A 46 -8.42 2.59 1.57
C GLN A 46 -9.71 1.75 1.57
N GLY A 47 -9.72 0.62 2.31
CA GLY A 47 -10.94 -0.18 2.48
C GLY A 47 -12.08 0.63 3.12
N TRP A 48 -11.75 1.47 4.11
CA TRP A 48 -12.73 2.33 4.79
C TRP A 48 -13.26 3.47 3.91
N ILE A 49 -12.40 4.13 3.15
CA ILE A 49 -12.79 5.16 2.16
C ILE A 49 -13.67 4.55 1.07
N PHE A 50 -13.43 3.29 0.68
CA PHE A 50 -14.28 2.57 -0.27
C PHE A 50 -15.70 2.39 0.25
N GLU A 51 -15.86 2.03 1.53
CA GLU A 51 -17.18 1.89 2.15
C GLU A 51 -17.91 3.25 2.29
N LYS A 52 -17.16 4.33 2.53
CA LYS A 52 -17.73 5.67 2.77
C LYS A 52 -18.07 6.43 1.47
N SER A 53 -17.18 6.45 0.47
CA SER A 53 -17.28 7.39 -0.65
C SER A 53 -18.12 6.91 -1.82
N ARG A 54 -18.31 5.59 -2.00
CA ARG A 54 -19.00 4.94 -3.14
C ARG A 54 -18.56 5.40 -4.55
N SER A 55 -17.50 6.20 -4.67
CA SER A 55 -17.01 6.74 -5.94
C SER A 55 -15.74 6.02 -6.35
N VAL A 56 -15.86 5.17 -7.37
CA VAL A 56 -14.75 4.35 -7.88
C VAL A 56 -13.61 5.24 -8.36
N TYR A 57 -13.91 6.34 -9.05
CA TYR A 57 -12.90 7.27 -9.57
C TYR A 57 -12.07 7.90 -8.47
N TYR A 58 -12.71 8.40 -7.40
CA TYR A 58 -12.01 9.03 -6.28
C TYR A 58 -11.05 8.04 -5.60
N ILE A 59 -11.52 6.82 -5.36
CA ILE A 59 -10.74 5.77 -4.68
C ILE A 59 -9.56 5.35 -5.55
N VAL A 60 -9.77 5.16 -6.86
CA VAL A 60 -8.72 4.79 -7.80
C VAL A 60 -7.68 5.91 -7.92
N THR A 61 -8.08 7.18 -7.96
CA THR A 61 -7.14 8.30 -7.98
C THR A 61 -6.26 8.33 -6.72
N VAL A 62 -6.85 8.21 -5.52
CA VAL A 62 -6.08 8.17 -4.27
C VAL A 62 -5.17 6.94 -4.21
N HIS A 63 -5.64 5.80 -4.71
CA HIS A 63 -4.85 4.56 -4.82
C HIS A 63 -3.61 4.76 -5.70
N LEU A 64 -3.80 5.25 -6.92
CA LEU A 64 -2.71 5.46 -7.87
C LEU A 64 -1.72 6.52 -7.36
N LEU A 65 -2.19 7.57 -6.69
CA LEU A 65 -1.31 8.57 -6.07
C LEU A 65 -0.40 7.94 -5.00
N PHE A 66 -0.94 7.09 -4.14
CA PHE A 66 -0.15 6.37 -3.15
C PHE A 66 0.81 5.38 -3.81
N ASP A 67 0.36 4.63 -4.80
CA ASP A 67 1.20 3.68 -5.55
C ASP A 67 2.38 4.39 -6.23
N VAL A 68 2.20 5.61 -6.74
CA VAL A 68 3.30 6.42 -7.28
C VAL A 68 4.31 6.81 -6.19
N VAL A 69 3.85 7.21 -5.00
CA VAL A 69 4.74 7.54 -3.87
C VAL A 69 5.55 6.32 -3.44
N VAL A 70 4.89 5.16 -3.31
CA VAL A 70 5.53 3.88 -3.00
C VAL A 70 6.49 3.47 -4.13
N PHE A 71 6.10 3.60 -5.39
CA PHE A 71 7.01 3.33 -6.50
C PHE A 71 8.29 4.20 -6.43
N LEU A 72 8.15 5.49 -6.14
CA LEU A 72 9.30 6.40 -5.98
C LEU A 72 10.19 6.02 -4.79
N VAL A 73 9.61 5.60 -3.66
CA VAL A 73 10.37 5.10 -2.51
C VAL A 73 11.18 3.84 -2.88
N LEU A 74 10.63 2.96 -3.71
CA LEU A 74 11.33 1.75 -4.16
C LEU A 74 12.45 2.08 -5.16
N VAL A 75 12.21 3.01 -6.07
CA VAL A 75 13.23 3.53 -6.99
C VAL A 75 14.37 4.18 -6.20
N TYR A 76 14.07 4.98 -5.18
CA TYR A 76 15.07 5.55 -4.29
C TYR A 76 15.86 4.48 -3.53
N ALA A 77 15.20 3.44 -3.02
CA ALA A 77 15.87 2.35 -2.31
C ALA A 77 16.87 1.59 -3.20
N HIS A 78 16.58 1.41 -4.49
CA HIS A 78 17.46 0.70 -5.42
C HIS A 78 18.48 1.61 -6.14
N HIS A 79 18.15 2.89 -6.33
CA HIS A 79 19.01 3.90 -6.95
C HIS A 79 19.07 5.18 -6.09
N PRO A 80 19.71 5.12 -4.89
CA PRO A 80 19.71 6.23 -3.94
C PRO A 80 20.40 7.50 -4.47
N THR A 81 21.22 7.39 -5.51
CA THR A 81 21.90 8.51 -6.17
C THR A 81 21.03 9.29 -7.14
N TRP A 82 19.86 8.78 -7.54
CA TRP A 82 19.04 9.41 -8.59
C TRP A 82 18.03 10.43 -8.04
N LEU A 83 17.59 10.31 -6.78
CA LEU A 83 16.55 11.15 -6.19
C LEU A 83 16.80 11.40 -4.68
N PRO A 84 17.60 12.40 -4.28
CA PRO A 84 17.86 12.72 -2.87
C PRO A 84 16.69 13.48 -2.22
N ILE A 85 15.46 13.00 -2.38
CA ILE A 85 14.23 13.67 -1.90
C ILE A 85 13.84 13.15 -0.50
N PHE A 86 14.24 11.92 -0.15
CA PHE A 86 13.89 11.30 1.13
C PHE A 86 15.04 11.39 2.14
N PHE A 87 14.80 12.02 3.29
CA PHE A 87 15.73 12.16 4.42
C PHE A 87 16.01 10.85 5.19
N VAL A 88 15.65 9.69 4.63
CA VAL A 88 15.83 8.38 5.27
C VAL A 88 16.99 7.66 4.60
N ALA A 89 17.92 7.20 5.44
CA ALA A 89 19.10 6.48 4.98
C ALA A 89 18.69 5.20 4.24
N PRO A 90 19.24 4.92 3.04
CA PRO A 90 19.01 3.65 2.37
C PRO A 90 19.57 2.52 3.26
N PRO A 91 18.86 1.38 3.38
CA PRO A 91 19.41 0.24 4.09
C PRO A 91 20.71 -0.19 3.39
N GLY A 92 21.78 -0.31 4.16
CA GLY A 92 23.04 -0.89 3.68
C GLY A 92 22.84 -2.33 3.20
N PRO A 93 23.73 -2.82 2.34
CA PRO A 93 23.65 -4.15 1.75
C PRO A 93 23.54 -5.28 2.79
#